data_AF-A0A1L5PLA2-F1
#
_entry.id   AF-A0A1L5PLA2-F1
#
_cell.length_a   1.000
_cell.length_b   1.000
_cell.length_c   1.000
_cell.angle_alpha   90.00
_cell.angle_beta   90.00
_cell.angle_gamma   90.00
#
_symmetry.space_group_name_H-M   'P 1'
#
loop_
_entity.id
_entity.type
_entity.pdbx_description
1 polymer ?
#
loop_
_entity_poly.entity_id
_entity_poly.type
_entity_poly.pdbx_seq_one_letter_code
_entity_poly.pdbx_strand_id
1 'polypeptide(L)'
;MSLSALQTAFETYLTDGALPSNELLEQVRGCTALSALEGLRIYHNAYRSRLLAVLREDFPALQQWLGEESFEQLALAYFTAWPPRHFSIRWLGEKLPEFIGSYIAEPQLSPIRELAELEWAFTLAFDAQDVEALSLQAISEFSAEDWVSFRVSLTPSARWLRLQYNTLALWKAAKSGDLLPVATQPAGNRDCLVWRHNLVCQYRSLEPEEASALRFFVEGGSFAELCESLSATHGEQAPLQAATWLKLWVNEGLLKLRATIHE
;
A
#
# COMPACT_ATOMS: atom_id res chain seq x y z
N MET A 1 -36.67 -10.89 15.45
CA MET A 1 -35.53 -9.98 15.69
C MET A 1 -35.72 -8.69 14.90
N SER A 2 -35.12 -7.58 15.34
CA SER A 2 -34.96 -6.39 14.47
C SER A 2 -33.93 -6.69 13.37
N LEU A 3 -33.93 -5.92 12.28
CA LEU A 3 -32.94 -6.07 11.20
C LEU A 3 -31.51 -5.92 11.72
N SER A 4 -31.27 -4.90 12.56
CA SER A 4 -29.95 -4.66 13.15
C SER A 4 -29.48 -5.84 14.00
N ALA A 5 -30.36 -6.44 14.83
CA ALA A 5 -30.00 -7.61 15.61
C ALA A 5 -29.67 -8.83 14.73
N LEU A 6 -30.37 -8.99 13.60
CA LEU A 6 -30.09 -10.05 12.63
C LEU A 6 -28.74 -9.87 11.94
N GLN A 7 -28.45 -8.65 11.51
CA GLN A 7 -27.16 -8.31 10.91
C GLN A 7 -26.01 -8.59 11.87
N THR A 8 -26.11 -8.12 13.12
CA THR A 8 -25.09 -8.36 14.13
C THR A 8 -24.90 -9.85 14.41
N ALA A 9 -25.98 -10.62 14.60
CA ALA A 9 -25.88 -12.06 14.83
C ALA A 9 -25.23 -12.80 13.65
N PHE A 10 -25.54 -12.39 12.42
CA PHE A 10 -24.93 -12.96 11.22
C PHE A 10 -23.46 -12.58 11.08
N GLU A 11 -23.11 -11.32 11.31
CA GLU A 11 -21.72 -10.83 11.30
C GLU A 11 -20.86 -11.58 12.32
N THR A 12 -21.31 -11.69 13.57
CA THR A 12 -20.62 -12.45 14.62
C THR A 12 -20.43 -13.91 14.24
N TYR A 13 -21.43 -14.55 13.61
CA TYR A 13 -21.30 -15.91 13.11
C TYR A 13 -20.20 -16.02 12.04
N LEU A 14 -20.09 -15.04 11.14
CA LEU A 14 -19.07 -15.03 10.09
C LEU A 14 -17.65 -14.78 10.61
N THR A 15 -17.49 -14.00 11.67
CA THR A 15 -16.17 -13.63 12.21
C THR A 15 -15.62 -14.66 13.18
N ASP A 16 -16.45 -15.15 14.11
CA ASP A 16 -15.98 -15.92 15.26
C ASP A 16 -15.92 -17.43 14.96
N GLY A 17 -16.55 -17.87 13.86
CA GLY A 17 -16.57 -19.28 13.45
C GLY A 17 -17.25 -20.23 14.42
N ALA A 18 -17.98 -19.70 15.40
CA ALA A 18 -18.80 -20.45 16.35
C ALA A 18 -20.04 -21.05 15.68
N LEU A 19 -20.75 -21.93 16.39
CA LEU A 19 -22.09 -22.37 15.96
C LEU A 19 -23.02 -21.16 15.86
N PRO A 20 -23.91 -21.09 14.84
CA PRO A 20 -24.87 -20.01 14.74
C PRO A 20 -25.80 -20.04 15.96
N SER A 21 -26.17 -18.86 16.48
CA SER A 21 -27.12 -18.78 17.58
C SER A 21 -28.48 -19.37 17.18
N ASN A 22 -29.23 -19.91 18.14
CA ASN A 22 -30.59 -20.41 17.88
C ASN A 22 -31.48 -19.32 17.29
N GLU A 23 -31.31 -18.08 17.77
CA GLU A 23 -32.02 -16.90 17.27
C GLU A 23 -31.73 -16.65 15.78
N LEU A 24 -30.47 -16.80 15.34
CA LEU A 24 -30.10 -16.68 13.92
C LEU A 24 -30.70 -17.82 13.09
N LEU A 25 -30.64 -19.05 13.59
CA LEU A 25 -31.18 -20.23 12.90
C LEU A 25 -32.68 -20.13 12.63
N GLU A 26 -33.46 -19.56 13.56
CA GLU A 26 -34.90 -19.36 13.38
C GLU A 26 -35.24 -18.32 12.30
N GLN A 27 -34.32 -17.40 12.00
CA GLN A 27 -34.52 -16.35 11.00
C GLN A 27 -34.07 -16.77 9.59
N VAL A 28 -33.30 -17.85 9.45
CA VAL A 28 -32.78 -18.34 8.17
C VAL A 28 -33.59 -19.54 7.69
N ARG A 29 -34.09 -19.47 6.46
CA ARG A 29 -34.81 -20.59 5.84
C ARG A 29 -33.84 -21.51 5.11
N GLY A 30 -33.90 -22.80 5.43
CA GLY A 30 -33.31 -23.84 4.59
C GLY A 30 -34.08 -24.04 3.29
N CYS A 31 -33.61 -24.95 2.46
CA CYS A 31 -34.30 -25.43 1.27
C CYS A 31 -34.51 -26.95 1.36
N THR A 32 -35.10 -27.53 0.30
CA THR A 32 -35.34 -28.99 0.24
C THR A 32 -34.05 -29.83 0.29
N ALA A 33 -32.91 -29.26 -0.10
CA ALA A 33 -31.63 -29.95 -0.15
C ALA A 33 -30.68 -29.64 1.02
N LEU A 34 -30.88 -28.51 1.73
CA LEU A 34 -30.00 -28.03 2.78
C LEU A 34 -30.81 -27.44 3.93
N SER A 35 -30.55 -27.88 5.15
CA SER A 35 -31.03 -27.19 6.35
C SER A 35 -30.44 -25.78 6.45
N ALA A 36 -31.07 -24.91 7.25
CA ALA A 36 -30.55 -23.57 7.53
C ALA A 36 -29.13 -23.61 8.09
N LEU A 37 -28.83 -24.58 8.97
CA LEU A 37 -27.50 -24.79 9.54
C LEU A 37 -26.47 -25.18 8.47
N GLU A 38 -26.80 -26.11 7.58
CA GLU A 38 -25.89 -26.52 6.50
C GLU A 38 -25.63 -25.37 5.52
N GLY A 39 -26.68 -24.62 5.16
CA GLY A 39 -26.55 -23.42 4.32
C GLY A 39 -25.65 -22.36 4.95
N LEU A 40 -25.83 -22.08 6.25
CA LEU A 40 -24.98 -21.16 7.00
C LEU A 40 -23.52 -21.61 7.02
N ARG A 41 -23.26 -22.90 7.27
CA ARG A 41 -21.89 -23.47 7.26
C ARG A 41 -21.23 -23.33 5.90
N ILE A 42 -21.96 -23.61 4.82
CA ILE A 42 -21.46 -23.44 3.46
C ILE A 42 -21.11 -21.97 3.21
N TYR A 43 -22.00 -21.05 3.59
CA TYR A 43 -21.77 -19.63 3.41
C TYR A 43 -20.57 -19.12 4.22
N HIS A 44 -20.44 -19.51 5.49
CA HIS A 44 -19.28 -19.18 6.34
C HIS A 44 -17.96 -19.61 5.69
N ASN A 45 -17.91 -20.85 5.18
CA ASN A 45 -16.71 -21.36 4.52
C ASN A 45 -16.41 -20.61 3.22
N ALA A 46 -17.42 -20.33 2.41
CA ALA A 46 -17.27 -19.55 1.17
C ALA A 46 -16.81 -18.11 1.45
N TYR A 47 -17.32 -17.49 2.51
CA TYR A 47 -16.89 -16.16 2.95
C TYR A 47 -15.41 -16.14 3.32
N ARG A 48 -14.95 -17.05 4.18
CA ARG A 48 -13.52 -17.16 4.55
C ARG A 48 -12.62 -17.46 3.36
N SER A 49 -13.06 -18.37 2.47
CA SER A 49 -12.32 -18.69 1.25
C SER A 49 -12.15 -17.46 0.36
N ARG A 50 -13.17 -16.60 0.26
CA ARG A 50 -13.09 -15.35 -0.49
C ARG A 50 -12.14 -14.33 0.15
N LEU A 51 -12.17 -14.16 1.47
CA LEU A 51 -11.22 -13.29 2.16
C LEU A 51 -9.77 -13.76 1.96
N LEU A 52 -9.55 -15.07 2.06
CA LEU A 52 -8.23 -15.66 1.84
C LEU A 52 -7.76 -15.48 0.39
N ALA A 53 -8.65 -15.62 -0.60
CA ALA A 53 -8.32 -15.37 -2.00
C ALA A 53 -7.89 -13.91 -2.23
N VAL A 54 -8.59 -12.95 -1.63
CA VAL A 54 -8.22 -11.52 -1.70
C VAL A 54 -6.83 -11.28 -1.12
N LEU A 55 -6.52 -11.82 0.06
CA LEU A 55 -5.17 -11.67 0.62
C LEU A 55 -4.08 -12.31 -0.25
N ARG A 56 -4.35 -13.44 -0.92
CA ARG A 56 -3.39 -14.04 -1.86
C ARG A 56 -3.16 -13.17 -3.09
N GLU A 57 -4.18 -12.48 -3.57
CA GLU A 57 -4.08 -11.54 -4.69
C GLU A 57 -3.31 -10.26 -4.30
N ASP A 58 -3.54 -9.74 -3.09
CA ASP A 58 -2.88 -8.54 -2.58
C ASP A 58 -1.43 -8.78 -2.12
N PHE A 59 -1.12 -9.98 -1.62
CA PHE A 59 0.18 -10.33 -1.03
C PHE A 59 0.82 -11.62 -1.60
N PRO A 60 0.98 -11.74 -2.94
CA PRO A 60 1.51 -12.94 -3.57
C PRO A 60 2.98 -13.23 -3.19
N ALA A 61 3.82 -12.21 -3.01
CA ALA A 61 5.21 -12.40 -2.63
C ALA A 61 5.33 -12.88 -1.18
N LEU A 62 4.51 -12.34 -0.28
CA LEU A 62 4.40 -12.84 1.09
C LEU A 62 3.95 -14.30 1.14
N GLN A 63 2.96 -14.69 0.32
CA GLN A 63 2.51 -16.07 0.20
C GLN A 63 3.65 -16.98 -0.28
N GLN A 64 4.37 -16.58 -1.33
CA GLN A 64 5.48 -17.36 -1.86
C GLN A 64 6.61 -17.54 -0.83
N TRP A 65 6.90 -16.51 -0.03
CA TRP A 65 7.91 -16.60 1.02
C TRP A 65 7.48 -17.57 2.12
N LEU A 66 6.29 -17.38 2.68
CA LEU A 66 5.80 -18.17 3.82
C LEU A 66 5.45 -19.61 3.43
N GLY A 67 5.08 -19.83 2.18
CA GLY A 67 4.41 -21.03 1.71
C GLY A 67 2.90 -20.99 1.98
N GLU A 68 2.15 -21.81 1.24
CA GLU A 68 0.68 -21.78 1.24
C GLU A 68 0.07 -22.02 2.63
N GLU A 69 0.57 -23.03 3.36
CA GLU A 69 0.02 -23.42 4.66
C GLU A 69 0.26 -22.34 5.72
N SER A 70 1.50 -21.85 5.83
CA SER A 70 1.86 -20.80 6.79
C SER A 70 1.15 -19.47 6.49
N PHE A 71 1.01 -19.12 5.21
CA PHE A 71 0.26 -17.94 4.79
C PHE A 71 -1.22 -18.06 5.16
N GLU A 72 -1.83 -19.23 4.96
CA GLU A 72 -3.22 -19.46 5.36
C GLU A 72 -3.39 -19.36 6.89
N GLN A 73 -2.49 -19.94 7.67
CA GLN A 73 -2.52 -19.79 9.14
C GLN A 73 -2.41 -18.33 9.58
N LEU A 74 -1.48 -17.57 8.98
CA LEU A 74 -1.34 -16.13 9.21
C LEU A 74 -2.63 -15.37 8.88
N ALA A 75 -3.22 -15.62 7.71
CA ALA A 75 -4.44 -14.97 7.25
C ALA A 75 -5.63 -15.26 8.16
N LEU A 76 -5.82 -16.52 8.60
CA LEU A 76 -6.92 -16.88 9.50
C LEU A 76 -6.75 -16.26 10.90
N ALA A 77 -5.51 -16.19 11.40
CA ALA A 77 -5.21 -15.49 12.65
C ALA A 77 -5.46 -13.98 12.51
N TYR A 78 -5.08 -13.40 11.37
CA TYR A 78 -5.33 -12.01 11.04
C TYR A 78 -6.83 -11.68 11.02
N PHE A 79 -7.66 -12.48 10.35
CA PHE A 79 -9.11 -12.27 10.31
C PHE A 79 -9.78 -12.35 11.68
N THR A 80 -9.23 -13.17 12.58
CA THR A 80 -9.71 -13.28 13.97
C THR A 80 -9.35 -12.03 14.77
N ALA A 81 -8.14 -11.51 14.62
CA ALA A 81 -7.67 -10.33 15.34
C ALA A 81 -8.24 -9.01 14.78
N TRP A 82 -8.41 -8.95 13.46
CA TRP A 82 -8.83 -7.77 12.69
C TRP A 82 -9.94 -8.16 11.71
N PRO A 83 -11.15 -8.45 12.21
CA PRO A 83 -12.28 -8.79 11.34
C PRO A 83 -12.58 -7.62 10.38
N PRO A 84 -12.98 -7.91 9.12
CA PRO A 84 -13.29 -6.86 8.15
C PRO A 84 -14.37 -5.90 8.68
N ARG A 85 -14.08 -4.61 8.73
CA ARG A 85 -15.01 -3.56 9.22
C ARG A 85 -15.57 -2.68 8.11
N HIS A 86 -15.11 -2.88 6.88
CA HIS A 86 -15.53 -2.12 5.71
C HIS A 86 -16.35 -3.01 4.79
N PHE A 87 -17.36 -2.42 4.14
CA PHE A 87 -18.14 -3.08 3.10
C PHE A 87 -17.29 -3.46 1.88
N SER A 88 -16.13 -2.83 1.73
CA SER A 88 -15.19 -3.09 0.64
C SER A 88 -14.03 -3.96 1.12
N ILE A 89 -13.86 -5.09 0.44
CA ILE A 89 -12.73 -6.02 0.63
C ILE A 89 -11.38 -5.41 0.19
N ARG A 90 -11.39 -4.27 -0.51
CA ARG A 90 -10.16 -3.55 -0.88
C ARG A 90 -9.27 -3.23 0.32
N TRP A 91 -9.87 -2.95 1.47
CA TRP A 91 -9.13 -2.56 2.68
C TRP A 91 -8.75 -3.76 3.55
N LEU A 92 -8.98 -4.98 3.06
CA LEU A 92 -8.75 -6.20 3.83
C LEU A 92 -7.28 -6.33 4.25
N GLY A 93 -6.33 -5.92 3.41
CA GLY A 93 -4.90 -6.02 3.70
C GLY A 93 -4.33 -4.94 4.63
N GLU A 94 -5.09 -3.89 4.95
CA GLU A 94 -4.54 -2.64 5.53
C GLU A 94 -3.76 -2.87 6.83
N LYS A 95 -4.27 -3.76 7.68
CA LYS A 95 -3.68 -4.04 9.00
C LYS A 95 -2.75 -5.25 9.01
N LEU A 96 -2.54 -5.91 7.86
CA LEU A 96 -1.70 -7.11 7.80
C LEU A 96 -0.24 -6.82 8.20
N PRO A 97 0.43 -5.74 7.71
CA PRO A 97 1.80 -5.46 8.13
C PRO A 97 1.94 -5.18 9.63
N GLU A 98 0.97 -4.48 10.22
CA GLU A 98 0.90 -4.22 11.66
C GLU A 98 0.69 -5.52 12.45
N PHE A 99 -0.23 -6.37 11.99
CA PHE A 99 -0.53 -7.67 12.60
C PHE A 99 0.67 -8.62 12.58
N ILE A 100 1.42 -8.67 11.49
CA ILE A 100 2.66 -9.45 11.39
C ILE A 100 3.63 -9.10 12.53
N GLY A 101 3.70 -7.81 12.91
CA GLY A 101 4.46 -7.30 14.06
C GLY A 101 4.15 -7.96 15.41
N SER A 102 2.94 -8.49 15.56
CA SER A 102 2.49 -9.18 16.78
C SER A 102 2.46 -10.71 16.65
N TYR A 103 2.50 -11.22 15.42
CA TYR A 103 2.32 -12.65 15.13
C TYR A 103 3.63 -13.38 14.87
N ILE A 104 4.60 -12.72 14.23
CA ILE A 104 5.91 -13.29 13.87
C ILE A 104 6.98 -12.72 14.80
N ALA A 105 7.89 -13.58 15.28
CA ALA A 105 9.01 -13.17 16.12
C ALA A 105 10.25 -12.78 15.30
N GLU A 106 11.11 -11.94 15.87
CA GLU A 106 12.45 -11.67 15.31
C GLU A 106 13.32 -12.94 15.32
N PRO A 107 14.22 -13.12 14.34
CA PRO A 107 14.63 -12.17 13.29
C PRO A 107 13.82 -12.24 11.99
N GLN A 108 12.82 -13.13 11.91
CA GLN A 108 12.04 -13.35 10.67
C GLN A 108 11.04 -12.22 10.42
N LEU A 109 10.56 -11.61 11.51
CA LEU A 109 9.58 -10.53 11.51
C LEU A 109 9.94 -9.39 10.56
N SER A 110 11.11 -8.78 10.75
CA SER A 110 11.46 -7.51 10.10
C SER A 110 11.37 -7.54 8.56
N PRO A 111 12.02 -8.48 7.83
CA PRO A 111 11.93 -8.50 6.38
C PRO A 111 10.56 -8.93 5.83
N ILE A 112 9.82 -9.78 6.57
CA ILE A 112 8.48 -10.23 6.17
C ILE A 112 7.47 -9.08 6.29
N ARG A 113 7.52 -8.33 7.39
CA ARG A 113 6.71 -7.13 7.58
C ARG A 113 6.99 -6.11 6.49
N GLU A 114 8.27 -5.84 6.20
CA GLU A 114 8.66 -4.87 5.18
C GLU A 114 8.17 -5.26 3.77
N LEU A 115 8.18 -6.56 3.43
CA LEU A 115 7.59 -7.05 2.19
C LEU A 115 6.07 -6.83 2.15
N ALA A 116 5.36 -7.09 3.24
CA ALA A 116 3.93 -6.80 3.33
C ALA A 116 3.63 -5.30 3.18
N GLU A 117 4.46 -4.42 3.75
CA GLU A 117 4.34 -2.97 3.58
C GLU A 117 4.53 -2.56 2.11
N LEU A 118 5.48 -3.18 1.40
CA LEU A 118 5.71 -2.94 -0.03
C LEU A 118 4.51 -3.39 -0.88
N GLU A 119 4.02 -4.62 -0.71
CA GLU A 119 2.88 -5.13 -1.47
C GLU A 119 1.62 -4.29 -1.22
N TRP A 120 1.37 -3.93 0.04
CA TRP A 120 0.27 -3.04 0.37
C TRP A 120 0.39 -1.65 -0.27
N ALA A 121 1.61 -1.12 -0.39
CA ALA A 121 1.83 0.14 -1.09
C ALA A 121 1.47 0.07 -2.58
N PHE A 122 1.65 -1.08 -3.24
CA PHE A 122 1.19 -1.30 -4.61
C PHE A 122 -0.34 -1.27 -4.71
N THR A 123 -1.05 -1.94 -3.80
CA THR A 123 -2.53 -1.89 -3.74
C THR A 123 -3.03 -0.46 -3.52
N LEU A 124 -2.42 0.27 -2.58
CA LEU A 124 -2.78 1.66 -2.31
C LEU A 124 -2.48 2.60 -3.48
N ALA A 125 -1.38 2.39 -4.21
CA ALA A 125 -1.03 3.19 -5.38
C ALA A 125 -1.98 2.92 -6.55
N PHE A 126 -2.33 1.65 -6.77
CA PHE A 126 -3.25 1.23 -7.82
C PHE A 126 -4.61 1.91 -7.66
N ASP A 127 -5.16 1.85 -6.46
CA ASP A 127 -6.51 2.32 -6.21
C ASP A 127 -6.62 3.78 -5.69
N ALA A 128 -5.52 4.52 -5.69
CA ALA A 128 -5.52 5.92 -5.29
C ALA A 128 -6.39 6.79 -6.19
N GLN A 129 -6.94 7.87 -5.64
CA GLN A 129 -7.71 8.85 -6.41
C GLN A 129 -6.89 9.42 -7.58
N ASP A 130 -7.50 9.49 -8.76
CA ASP A 130 -6.92 10.16 -9.91
C ASP A 130 -6.81 11.66 -9.67
N VAL A 131 -5.65 12.22 -10.00
CA VAL A 131 -5.37 13.66 -9.98
C VAL A 131 -4.63 14.04 -11.24
N GLU A 132 -4.78 15.29 -11.65
CA GLU A 132 -3.93 15.86 -12.69
C GLU A 132 -2.52 16.06 -12.12
N ALA A 133 -1.55 15.33 -12.68
CA ALA A 133 -0.15 15.51 -12.35
C ALA A 133 0.36 16.83 -12.97
N LEU A 134 1.31 17.47 -12.32
CA LEU A 134 2.05 18.60 -12.88
C LEU A 134 2.69 18.13 -14.20
N SER A 135 2.56 18.94 -15.25
CA SER A 135 3.09 18.63 -16.59
C SER A 135 4.22 19.58 -16.96
N LEU A 136 5.11 19.15 -17.87
CA LEU A 136 6.16 20.02 -18.40
C LEU A 136 5.58 21.21 -19.17
N GLN A 137 4.41 21.03 -19.80
CA GLN A 137 3.71 22.12 -20.47
C GLN A 137 3.29 23.19 -19.47
N ALA A 138 2.65 22.80 -18.36
CA ALA A 138 2.26 23.74 -17.32
C ALA A 138 3.46 24.52 -16.77
N ILE A 139 4.59 23.83 -16.52
CA ILE A 139 5.82 24.47 -16.05
C ILE A 139 6.39 25.44 -17.09
N SER A 140 6.29 25.14 -18.38
CA SER A 140 6.80 26.01 -19.45
C SER A 140 6.03 27.33 -19.57
N GLU A 141 4.81 27.38 -19.03
CA GLU A 141 3.94 28.54 -19.02
C GLU A 141 4.12 29.40 -17.75
N PHE A 142 4.95 28.97 -16.79
CA PHE A 142 5.19 29.71 -15.55
C PHE A 142 5.90 31.04 -15.78
N SER A 143 5.34 32.10 -15.20
CA SER A 143 6.00 33.38 -15.04
C SER A 143 7.11 33.31 -13.97
N ALA A 144 7.94 34.35 -13.87
CA ALA A 144 8.95 34.44 -12.81
C ALA A 144 8.33 34.41 -11.41
N GLU A 145 7.11 34.96 -11.24
CA GLU A 145 6.38 34.98 -9.97
C GLU A 145 5.82 33.59 -9.62
N ASP A 146 5.41 32.82 -10.62
CA ASP A 146 4.97 31.44 -10.44
C ASP A 146 6.12 30.56 -9.93
N TRP A 147 7.32 30.72 -10.48
CA TRP A 147 8.52 29.99 -10.02
C TRP A 147 8.90 30.23 -8.56
N VAL A 148 8.53 31.39 -8.01
CA VAL A 148 8.78 31.73 -6.59
C VAL A 148 7.68 31.13 -5.69
N SER A 149 6.42 31.19 -6.16
CA SER A 149 5.25 30.89 -5.33
C SER A 149 4.78 29.44 -5.43
N PHE A 150 5.06 28.72 -6.51
CA PHE A 150 4.55 27.37 -6.68
C PHE A 150 5.08 26.44 -5.60
N ARG A 151 4.22 25.52 -5.18
CA ARG A 151 4.55 24.43 -4.26
C ARG A 151 3.96 23.17 -4.83
N VAL A 152 4.65 22.06 -4.60
CA VAL A 152 4.21 20.74 -5.05
C VAL A 152 3.88 19.85 -3.87
N SER A 153 3.18 18.78 -4.17
CA SER A 153 3.01 17.63 -3.28
C SER A 153 3.09 16.37 -4.14
N LEU A 154 3.36 15.23 -3.51
CA LEU A 154 3.24 13.96 -4.23
C LEU A 154 1.79 13.72 -4.67
N THR A 155 1.60 13.02 -5.78
CA THR A 155 0.26 12.55 -6.16
C THR A 155 -0.29 11.59 -5.10
N PRO A 156 -1.62 11.49 -4.91
CA PRO A 156 -2.21 10.59 -3.92
C PRO A 156 -1.87 9.10 -4.12
N SER A 157 -1.37 8.72 -5.30
CA SER A 157 -0.90 7.37 -5.59
C SER A 157 0.49 7.08 -5.05
N ALA A 158 1.32 8.11 -4.83
CA ALA A 158 2.68 7.91 -4.40
C ALA A 158 2.74 7.46 -2.93
N ARG A 159 3.54 6.43 -2.69
CA ARG A 159 3.85 5.85 -1.38
C ARG A 159 5.36 5.87 -1.24
N TRP A 160 5.81 6.49 -0.15
CA TRP A 160 7.21 6.53 0.22
C TRP A 160 7.46 5.46 1.27
N LEU A 161 8.36 4.53 0.97
CA LEU A 161 8.72 3.42 1.84
C LEU A 161 10.19 3.52 2.23
N ARG A 162 10.51 3.03 3.43
CA ARG A 162 11.89 2.86 3.87
C ARG A 162 12.21 1.38 4.03
N LEU A 163 12.81 0.81 3.00
CA LEU A 163 13.16 -0.59 2.88
C LEU A 163 14.58 -0.84 3.38
N GLN A 164 14.72 -1.48 4.53
CA GLN A 164 16.02 -1.84 5.13
C GLN A 164 16.60 -3.11 4.51
N TYR A 165 15.76 -3.98 3.95
CA TYR A 165 16.18 -5.25 3.37
C TYR A 165 16.21 -5.17 1.84
N ASN A 166 16.70 -6.23 1.19
CA ASN A 166 16.60 -6.43 -0.26
C ASN A 166 15.15 -6.72 -0.74
N THR A 167 14.15 -6.08 -0.13
CA THR A 167 12.70 -6.31 -0.28
C THR A 167 12.23 -6.15 -1.72
N LEU A 168 12.74 -5.15 -2.46
CA LEU A 168 12.44 -5.02 -3.88
C LEU A 168 12.95 -6.22 -4.71
N ALA A 169 14.11 -6.79 -4.37
CA ALA A 169 14.64 -7.95 -5.07
C ALA A 169 13.81 -9.20 -4.76
N LEU A 170 13.41 -9.37 -3.49
CA LEU A 170 12.49 -10.42 -3.04
C LEU A 170 11.14 -10.34 -3.78
N TRP A 171 10.53 -9.16 -3.80
CA TRP A 171 9.26 -8.92 -4.49
C TRP A 171 9.36 -9.15 -5.99
N LYS A 172 10.44 -8.69 -6.66
CA LYS A 172 10.66 -8.93 -8.09
C LYS A 172 10.79 -10.41 -8.40
N ALA A 173 11.58 -11.14 -7.61
CA ALA A 173 11.75 -12.58 -7.79
C ALA A 173 10.40 -13.30 -7.63
N ALA A 174 9.62 -12.92 -6.60
CA ALA A 174 8.30 -13.48 -6.41
C ALA A 174 7.36 -13.24 -7.60
N LYS A 175 7.30 -11.97 -8.06
CA LYS A 175 6.45 -11.57 -9.18
C LYS A 175 6.80 -12.28 -10.50
N SER A 176 8.06 -12.62 -10.71
CA SER A 176 8.54 -13.36 -11.87
C SER A 176 8.39 -14.88 -11.74
N GLY A 177 8.03 -15.39 -10.55
CA GLY A 177 8.03 -16.83 -10.27
C GLY A 177 9.43 -17.42 -10.09
N ASP A 178 10.44 -16.58 -9.85
CA ASP A 178 11.82 -17.00 -9.62
C ASP A 178 12.03 -17.45 -8.17
N LEU A 179 13.17 -18.11 -7.92
CA LEU A 179 13.61 -18.42 -6.56
C LEU A 179 13.87 -17.12 -5.78
N LEU A 180 13.28 -17.04 -4.60
CA LEU A 180 13.49 -15.90 -3.71
C LEU A 180 14.96 -15.83 -3.27
N PRO A 181 15.63 -14.68 -3.40
CA PRO A 181 16.97 -14.51 -2.84
C PRO A 181 16.92 -14.59 -1.31
N VAL A 182 18.06 -14.85 -0.68
CA VAL A 182 18.18 -14.76 0.78
C VAL A 182 17.91 -13.31 1.22
N ALA A 183 17.08 -13.15 2.25
CA ALA A 183 16.84 -11.85 2.86
C ALA A 183 18.14 -11.32 3.48
N THR A 184 18.56 -10.14 3.04
CA THR A 184 19.78 -9.47 3.50
C THR A 184 19.49 -8.01 3.77
N GLN A 185 20.29 -7.39 4.63
CA GLN A 185 20.24 -5.97 4.93
C GLN A 185 21.39 -5.28 4.20
N PRO A 186 21.20 -4.84 2.93
CA PRO A 186 22.26 -4.19 2.17
C PRO A 186 22.67 -2.85 2.81
N ALA A 187 23.93 -2.48 2.61
CA ALA A 187 24.39 -1.12 2.89
C ALA A 187 23.85 -0.16 1.81
N GLY A 188 23.51 1.06 2.19
CA GLY A 188 23.07 2.09 1.25
C GLY A 188 21.60 2.47 1.37
N ASN A 189 21.01 2.95 0.27
CA ASN A 189 19.74 3.64 0.32
C ASN A 189 18.56 2.70 0.62
N ARG A 190 17.66 3.22 1.44
CA ARG A 190 16.46 2.56 1.93
C ARG A 190 15.19 3.21 1.37
N ASP A 191 15.27 4.38 0.76
CA ASP A 191 14.09 5.08 0.25
C ASP A 191 13.63 4.47 -1.08
N CYS A 192 12.37 4.04 -1.11
CA CYS A 192 11.68 3.50 -2.27
C CYS A 192 10.38 4.26 -2.50
N LEU A 193 10.11 4.60 -3.76
CA LEU A 193 8.81 5.09 -4.18
C LEU A 193 8.03 3.98 -4.86
N VAL A 194 6.73 3.93 -4.59
CA VAL A 194 5.72 3.19 -5.35
C VAL A 194 4.64 4.19 -5.72
N TRP A 195 4.24 4.27 -6.99
CA TRP A 195 3.21 5.21 -7.43
C TRP A 195 2.49 4.68 -8.66
N ARG A 196 1.44 5.35 -9.11
CA ARG A 196 0.75 5.00 -10.36
C ARG A 196 1.00 6.07 -11.41
N HIS A 197 1.43 5.64 -12.60
CA HIS A 197 1.61 6.48 -13.76
C HIS A 197 0.96 5.82 -14.98
N ASN A 198 0.04 6.53 -15.66
CA ASN A 198 -0.74 6.02 -16.78
C ASN A 198 -1.42 4.66 -16.49
N LEU A 199 -2.09 4.56 -15.34
CA LEU A 199 -2.78 3.34 -14.86
C LEU A 199 -1.87 2.14 -14.53
N VAL A 200 -0.54 2.33 -14.56
CA VAL A 200 0.42 1.28 -14.23
C VAL A 200 1.18 1.66 -12.96
N CYS A 201 1.27 0.74 -12.00
CA CYS A 201 2.11 0.95 -10.83
C CYS A 201 3.58 0.90 -11.19
N GLN A 202 4.29 1.96 -10.86
CA GLN A 202 5.72 2.15 -11.00
C GLN A 202 6.38 2.10 -9.63
N TYR A 203 7.68 1.80 -9.61
CA TYR A 203 8.45 1.81 -8.39
C TYR A 203 9.94 2.03 -8.71
N ARG A 204 10.66 2.67 -7.78
CA ARG A 204 12.12 2.75 -7.84
C ARG A 204 12.73 3.08 -6.48
N SER A 205 13.95 2.61 -6.27
CA SER A 205 14.82 3.16 -5.22
C SER A 205 15.27 4.56 -5.64
N LEU A 206 15.32 5.46 -4.66
CA LEU A 206 15.90 6.79 -4.84
C LEU A 206 17.41 6.71 -4.59
N GLU A 207 18.15 7.74 -4.98
CA GLU A 207 19.50 7.99 -4.42
C GLU A 207 19.38 8.93 -3.20
N PRO A 208 20.29 8.88 -2.21
CA PRO A 208 20.11 9.63 -0.95
C PRO A 208 19.95 11.15 -1.14
N GLU A 209 20.66 11.71 -2.11
CA GLU A 209 20.58 13.13 -2.44
C GLU A 209 19.24 13.47 -3.12
N GLU A 210 18.81 12.67 -4.10
CA GLU A 210 17.50 12.82 -4.73
C GLU A 210 16.37 12.67 -3.71
N ALA A 211 16.46 11.69 -2.81
CA ALA A 211 15.49 11.46 -1.75
C ALA A 211 15.34 12.69 -0.85
N SER A 212 16.46 13.29 -0.47
CA SER A 212 16.48 14.51 0.36
C SER A 212 15.90 15.71 -0.39
N ALA A 213 16.29 15.88 -1.66
CA ALA A 213 15.80 16.94 -2.54
C ALA A 213 14.28 16.84 -2.78
N LEU A 214 13.79 15.66 -3.13
CA LEU A 214 12.36 15.43 -3.38
C LEU A 214 11.55 15.67 -2.10
N ARG A 215 12.01 15.14 -0.95
CA ARG A 215 11.34 15.32 0.34
C ARG A 215 11.23 16.81 0.71
N PHE A 216 12.35 17.53 0.63
CA PHE A 216 12.39 18.98 0.86
C PHE A 216 11.35 19.71 -0.02
N PHE A 217 11.31 19.36 -1.30
CA PHE A 217 10.44 20.01 -2.26
C PHE A 217 8.94 19.72 -2.02
N VAL A 218 8.57 18.49 -1.64
CA VAL A 218 7.17 18.13 -1.35
C VAL A 218 6.70 18.56 0.05
N GLU A 219 7.61 18.83 0.97
CA GLU A 219 7.31 19.39 2.29
C GLU A 219 6.97 20.90 2.24
N GLY A 220 7.24 21.54 1.09
CA GLY A 220 6.87 22.93 0.83
C GLY A 220 8.06 23.85 0.55
N GLY A 221 9.25 23.31 0.29
CA GLY A 221 10.36 24.09 -0.24
C GLY A 221 10.05 24.64 -1.65
N SER A 222 10.55 25.85 -1.92
CA SER A 222 10.54 26.44 -3.25
C SER A 222 11.66 25.87 -4.13
N PHE A 223 11.58 26.11 -5.45
CA PHE A 223 12.65 25.71 -6.36
C PHE A 223 13.97 26.47 -6.07
N ALA A 224 13.90 27.73 -5.67
CA ALA A 224 15.08 28.51 -5.30
C ALA A 224 15.79 27.94 -4.06
N GLU A 225 15.03 27.62 -3.01
CA GLU A 225 15.59 26.99 -1.81
C GLU A 225 16.13 25.58 -2.10
N LEU A 226 15.51 24.84 -3.03
CA LEU A 226 16.05 23.57 -3.50
C LEU A 226 17.42 23.76 -4.15
N CYS A 227 17.57 24.73 -5.06
CA CYS A 227 18.87 25.07 -5.66
C CYS A 227 19.90 25.48 -4.60
N GLU A 228 19.49 26.27 -3.60
CA GLU A 228 20.36 26.67 -2.49
C GLU A 228 20.83 25.46 -1.68
N SER A 229 19.93 24.53 -1.35
CA SER A 229 20.26 23.31 -0.60
C SER A 229 21.29 22.42 -1.32
N LEU A 230 21.29 22.45 -2.65
CA LEU A 230 22.22 21.69 -3.49
C LEU A 230 23.53 22.42 -3.77
N SER A 231 23.61 23.73 -3.46
CA SER A 231 24.78 24.55 -3.78
C SER A 231 26.05 24.09 -3.05
N ALA A 232 25.91 23.50 -1.84
CA ALA A 232 27.03 22.95 -1.09
C ALA A 232 27.69 21.76 -1.78
N THR A 233 26.92 20.93 -2.50
CA THR A 233 27.42 19.72 -3.17
C THR A 233 27.74 19.96 -4.65
N HIS A 234 26.91 20.74 -5.34
CA HIS A 234 26.97 20.92 -6.81
C HIS A 234 27.50 22.29 -7.26
N GLY A 235 27.70 23.25 -6.34
CA GLY A 235 28.17 24.60 -6.68
C GLY A 235 27.33 25.27 -7.76
N GLU A 236 27.97 25.77 -8.81
CA GLU A 236 27.29 26.42 -9.96
C GLU A 236 26.35 25.48 -10.73
N GLN A 237 26.46 24.15 -10.58
CA GLN A 237 25.59 23.18 -11.24
C GLN A 237 24.30 22.90 -10.47
N ALA A 238 24.13 23.42 -9.25
CA ALA A 238 22.97 23.16 -8.42
C ALA A 238 21.62 23.46 -9.11
N PRO A 239 21.43 24.59 -9.83
CA PRO A 239 20.19 24.85 -10.56
C PRO A 239 19.92 23.85 -11.68
N LEU A 240 20.97 23.40 -12.38
CA LEU A 240 20.85 22.41 -13.45
C LEU A 240 20.44 21.05 -12.89
N GLN A 241 21.02 20.65 -11.74
CA GLN A 241 20.66 19.41 -11.07
C GLN A 241 19.21 19.44 -10.56
N ALA A 242 18.80 20.53 -9.91
CA ALA A 242 17.42 20.73 -9.46
C ALA A 242 16.42 20.67 -10.62
N ALA A 243 16.72 21.33 -11.75
CA ALA A 243 15.89 21.30 -12.95
C ALA A 243 15.81 19.89 -13.56
N THR A 244 16.92 19.14 -13.54
CA THR A 244 16.99 17.76 -14.05
C THR A 244 16.07 16.85 -13.25
N TRP A 245 16.11 16.92 -11.91
CA TRP A 245 15.22 16.16 -11.06
C TRP A 245 13.77 16.61 -11.16
N LEU A 246 13.50 17.91 -11.19
CA LEU A 246 12.13 18.42 -11.40
C LEU A 246 11.53 17.85 -12.69
N LYS A 247 12.29 17.88 -13.79
CA LYS A 247 11.87 17.31 -15.06
C LYS A 247 11.62 15.80 -14.96
N LEU A 248 12.46 15.06 -14.24
CA LEU A 248 12.27 13.63 -13.99
C LEU A 248 10.96 13.38 -13.23
N TRP A 249 10.75 14.02 -12.08
CA TRP A 249 9.58 13.80 -11.23
C TRP A 249 8.26 14.17 -11.93
N VAL A 250 8.28 15.22 -12.75
CA VAL A 250 7.15 15.64 -13.58
C VAL A 250 6.84 14.62 -14.65
N ASN A 251 7.86 14.12 -15.38
CA ASN A 251 7.67 13.07 -16.38
C ASN A 251 7.18 11.75 -15.77
N GLU A 252 7.59 11.43 -14.55
CA GLU A 252 7.11 10.26 -13.81
C GLU A 252 5.68 10.45 -13.26
N GLY A 253 5.09 11.65 -13.37
CA GLY A 253 3.77 11.97 -12.81
C GLY A 253 3.74 11.90 -11.29
N LEU A 254 4.89 12.11 -10.62
CA LEU A 254 5.00 12.03 -9.16
C LEU A 254 4.42 13.25 -8.46
N LEU A 255 4.43 14.41 -9.13
CA LEU A 255 4.10 15.70 -8.52
C LEU A 255 2.75 16.21 -8.99
N LYS A 256 2.06 16.93 -8.10
CA LYS A 256 0.95 17.81 -8.41
C LYS A 256 1.16 19.17 -7.75
N LEU A 257 0.54 20.21 -8.28
CA LEU A 257 0.51 21.50 -7.59
C LEU A 257 -0.24 21.36 -6.26
N ARG A 258 0.31 21.96 -5.21
CA ARG A 258 -0.34 22.07 -3.92
C ARG A 258 -1.38 23.16 -4.03
N ALA A 259 -2.64 22.84 -3.75
CA ALA A 259 -3.67 23.87 -3.64
C ALA A 259 -3.24 24.85 -2.55
N THR A 260 -3.13 26.14 -2.89
CA THR A 260 -3.07 27.20 -1.89
C THR A 260 -4.37 27.14 -1.10
N ILE A 261 -4.27 26.82 0.18
CA ILE A 261 -5.41 26.92 1.09
C ILE A 261 -5.76 28.41 1.13
N HIS A 262 -6.75 28.84 0.36
CA HIS A 262 -7.53 29.99 0.75
C HIS A 262 -8.50 29.48 1.82
N GLU A 263 -8.32 30.01 3.02
CA GLU A 263 -9.12 29.76 4.23
C GLU A 263 -10.64 29.84 3.99
#